data_AF-A0A952R919-F1
#
_entry.id   AF-A0A952R919-F1
#
_cell.length_a   1.000
_cell.length_b   1.000
_cell.length_c   1.000
_cell.angle_alpha   90.00
_cell.angle_beta   90.00
_cell.angle_gamma   90.00
#
_symmetry.space_group_name_H-M   'P 1'
#
loop_
_entity.id
_entity.type
_entity.pdbx_description
1 polymer ?
#
loop_
_entity_poly.entity_id
_entity_poly.type
_entity_poly.pdbx_seq_one_letter_code
_entity_poly.pdbx_strand_id
1 'polypeptide(L)'
;MSATTAKRARKPAARAEEPVELDPLGGPVFKWVLGLGVVLLIVVNGSPVGKGFADVLYSIVRQVFEANPPRENAPTTPAAEWGIGKTVPVRITLVTADVGSLWCASEESFEGRHCGFNEINKAWPGLSGALDDNNRMLLQPYRTVNGELLLIGGLWAEPRVAMRLHEEPPHSRPRDRLARFVVDCELKFIGAAKNVKVRWDTAGQWLDPDGDHTKGGVPVALAERCKVE
;
A
#
# COMPACT_ATOMS: atom_id res chain seq x y z
N MET A 1 -35.75 -11.73 -55.25
CA MET A 1 -34.41 -12.19 -55.69
C MET A 1 -33.39 -11.34 -54.93
N SER A 2 -32.90 -11.86 -53.80
CA SER A 2 -31.49 -12.29 -53.62
C SER A 2 -30.55 -11.08 -53.34
N ALA A 3 -29.70 -11.04 -52.32
CA ALA A 3 -29.24 -12.05 -51.38
C ALA A 3 -28.69 -11.39 -50.09
N THR A 4 -28.96 -12.03 -48.96
CA THR A 4 -28.38 -11.80 -47.64
C THR A 4 -26.94 -12.32 -47.62
N THR A 5 -25.97 -11.52 -47.20
CA THR A 5 -24.58 -12.00 -46.96
C THR A 5 -24.23 -11.88 -45.49
N ALA A 6 -24.31 -13.02 -44.80
CA ALA A 6 -23.89 -13.19 -43.41
C ALA A 6 -22.36 -13.31 -43.31
N LYS A 7 -21.73 -12.43 -42.52
CA LYS A 7 -20.29 -12.46 -42.27
C LYS A 7 -20.00 -13.42 -41.12
N ARG A 8 -19.49 -14.61 -41.46
CA ARG A 8 -19.15 -15.70 -40.54
C ARG A 8 -17.91 -15.31 -39.71
N ALA A 9 -18.08 -15.16 -38.40
CA ALA A 9 -16.98 -14.96 -37.46
C ALA A 9 -16.10 -16.23 -37.40
N ARG A 10 -14.79 -16.08 -37.64
CA ARG A 10 -13.80 -17.15 -37.42
C ARG A 10 -13.49 -17.24 -35.93
N LYS A 11 -13.81 -18.38 -35.33
CA LYS A 11 -13.39 -18.81 -33.99
C LYS A 11 -11.87 -19.05 -34.00
N PRO A 12 -11.06 -18.41 -33.15
CA PRO A 12 -9.65 -18.76 -33.03
C PRO A 12 -9.52 -20.13 -32.36
N ALA A 13 -8.65 -20.97 -32.93
CA ALA A 13 -8.30 -22.28 -32.39
C ALA A 13 -7.59 -22.11 -31.04
N ALA A 14 -8.09 -22.80 -30.02
CA ALA A 14 -7.43 -22.93 -28.74
C ALA A 14 -6.12 -23.69 -28.94
N ARG A 15 -5.00 -23.00 -28.66
CA ARG A 15 -3.67 -23.61 -28.54
C ARG A 15 -3.64 -24.27 -27.17
N ALA A 16 -3.37 -25.57 -27.13
CA ALA A 16 -3.07 -26.28 -25.89
C ALA A 16 -1.78 -25.68 -25.31
N GLU A 17 -1.88 -25.10 -24.11
CA GLU A 17 -0.73 -24.65 -23.32
C GLU A 17 -0.28 -25.82 -22.43
N GLU A 18 1.01 -26.13 -22.50
CA GLU A 18 1.71 -27.08 -21.64
C GLU A 18 1.74 -26.58 -20.19
N PRO A 19 1.81 -27.47 -19.18
CA PRO A 19 1.90 -27.08 -17.79
C PRO A 19 3.21 -26.33 -17.52
N VAL A 20 3.09 -25.06 -17.12
CA VAL A 20 4.21 -24.27 -16.59
C VAL A 20 4.56 -24.81 -15.20
N GLU A 21 5.70 -25.48 -15.12
CA GLU A 21 6.34 -25.91 -13.88
C GLU A 21 6.71 -24.66 -13.05
N LEU A 22 6.15 -24.59 -11.85
CA LEU A 22 6.42 -23.54 -10.87
C LEU A 22 7.85 -23.72 -10.33
N ASP A 23 8.80 -22.96 -10.87
CA ASP A 23 10.09 -22.74 -10.21
C ASP A 23 9.86 -21.93 -8.91
N PRO A 24 10.19 -22.48 -7.72
CA PRO A 24 10.25 -21.67 -6.52
C PRO A 24 11.59 -20.94 -6.50
N LEU A 25 11.52 -19.62 -6.32
CA LEU A 25 12.61 -18.74 -5.85
C LEU A 25 13.67 -18.34 -6.90
N GLY A 26 13.64 -17.06 -7.29
CA GLY A 26 14.87 -16.30 -7.53
C GLY A 26 15.05 -15.68 -8.92
N GLY A 27 14.57 -14.45 -9.09
CA GLY A 27 14.86 -13.62 -10.26
C GLY A 27 16.36 -13.24 -10.40
N PRO A 28 16.79 -12.82 -11.61
CA PRO A 28 18.20 -12.77 -12.03
C PRO A 28 19.06 -11.67 -11.38
N VAL A 29 18.49 -10.79 -10.54
CA VAL A 29 19.24 -9.73 -9.84
C VAL A 29 19.90 -10.26 -8.56
N PHE A 30 19.37 -11.35 -7.99
CA PHE A 30 19.84 -11.90 -6.71
C PHE A 30 21.10 -12.78 -6.83
N LYS A 31 21.46 -13.20 -8.06
CA LYS A 31 22.63 -14.06 -8.31
C LYS A 31 23.99 -13.35 -8.18
N TRP A 32 24.05 -12.03 -8.33
CA TRP A 32 25.34 -11.30 -8.25
C TRP A 32 25.75 -10.92 -6.81
N VAL A 33 24.79 -10.71 -5.91
CA VAL A 33 25.11 -10.30 -4.53
C VAL A 33 25.40 -11.50 -3.62
N LEU A 34 24.80 -12.67 -3.86
CA LEU A 34 25.13 -13.90 -3.14
C LEU A 34 26.27 -14.70 -3.79
N GLY A 35 26.58 -14.47 -5.07
CA GLY A 35 27.68 -15.13 -5.77
C GLY A 35 29.08 -14.69 -5.32
N LEU A 36 29.22 -13.49 -4.75
CA LEU A 36 30.50 -13.02 -4.19
C LEU A 36 30.63 -13.25 -2.67
N GLY A 37 29.52 -13.40 -1.95
CA GLY A 37 29.54 -13.68 -0.50
C GLY A 37 29.81 -15.13 -0.12
N VAL A 38 29.54 -16.09 -1.01
CA VAL A 38 29.75 -17.53 -0.76
C VAL A 38 31.04 -18.07 -1.41
N VAL A 39 31.70 -17.31 -2.28
CA VAL A 39 32.94 -17.74 -2.97
C VAL A 39 34.22 -17.47 -2.17
N LEU A 40 34.13 -16.95 -0.95
CA LEU A 40 35.27 -16.87 -0.02
C LEU A 40 35.16 -17.84 1.16
N LEU A 41 34.71 -19.07 0.90
CA LEU A 41 34.79 -20.21 1.83
C LEU A 41 35.55 -21.39 1.20
N ILE A 42 36.65 -21.09 0.49
CA ILE A 42 37.55 -22.12 -0.05
C ILE A 42 38.96 -21.90 0.53
N VAL A 43 39.31 -22.80 1.45
CA VAL A 43 40.63 -23.11 2.04
C VAL A 43 41.20 -22.11 3.06
N VAL A 44 40.89 -22.34 4.34
CA VAL A 44 41.83 -22.05 5.44
C VAL A 44 41.96 -23.30 6.31
N ASN A 45 42.66 -24.31 5.79
CA ASN A 45 43.34 -25.28 6.64
C ASN A 45 44.75 -24.72 6.90
N GLY A 46 44.96 -24.09 8.06
CA GLY A 46 46.28 -24.11 8.71
C GLY A 46 47.22 -22.89 8.62
N SER A 47 46.74 -21.65 8.46
CA SER A 47 47.62 -20.45 8.55
C SER A 47 47.12 -19.39 9.54
N PRO A 48 47.98 -18.84 10.44
CA PRO A 48 47.60 -17.89 11.49
C PRO A 48 47.17 -16.49 11.00
N VAL A 49 47.09 -16.28 9.68
CA VAL A 49 46.69 -15.02 9.04
C VAL A 49 45.15 -14.87 8.95
N GLY A 50 44.38 -15.95 9.19
CA GLY A 50 42.93 -15.98 8.95
C GLY A 50 42.03 -15.27 9.97
N LYS A 51 42.51 -14.96 11.19
CA LYS A 51 41.68 -14.33 12.23
C LYS A 51 41.38 -12.86 11.94
N GLY A 52 42.39 -12.08 11.56
CA GLY A 52 42.22 -10.64 11.29
C GLY A 52 41.33 -10.35 10.08
N PHE A 53 41.34 -11.22 9.06
CA PHE A 53 40.52 -11.03 7.87
C PHE A 53 39.03 -11.34 8.14
N ALA A 54 38.74 -12.36 8.95
CA ALA A 54 37.37 -12.66 9.37
C ALA A 54 36.78 -11.53 10.23
N ASP A 55 37.57 -10.95 11.12
CA ASP A 55 37.14 -9.81 11.96
C ASP A 55 36.86 -8.55 11.12
N VAL A 56 37.68 -8.28 10.11
CA VAL A 56 37.45 -7.16 9.17
C VAL A 56 36.23 -7.41 8.27
N LEU A 57 36.03 -8.64 7.79
CA LEU A 57 34.83 -8.95 7.00
C LEU A 57 33.56 -8.83 7.84
N TYR A 58 33.61 -9.31 9.08
CA TYR A 58 32.50 -9.22 10.02
C TYR A 58 32.16 -7.77 10.36
N SER A 59 33.15 -6.90 10.57
CA SER A 59 32.92 -5.48 10.84
C SER A 59 32.32 -4.75 9.63
N ILE A 60 32.77 -5.03 8.41
CA ILE A 60 32.21 -4.46 7.18
C ILE A 60 30.77 -4.93 6.94
N VAL A 61 30.51 -6.23 7.07
CA VAL A 61 29.15 -6.78 6.92
C VAL A 61 28.21 -6.19 7.96
N ARG A 62 28.66 -6.06 9.21
CA ARG A 62 27.90 -5.42 10.27
C ARG A 62 27.61 -3.95 9.97
N GLN A 63 28.61 -3.19 9.51
CA GLN A 63 28.44 -1.78 9.16
C GLN A 63 27.47 -1.58 7.99
N VAL A 64 27.49 -2.48 6.99
CA VAL A 64 26.54 -2.46 5.86
C VAL A 64 25.13 -2.85 6.30
N PHE A 65 24.98 -3.82 7.21
CA PHE A 65 23.69 -4.27 7.74
C PHE A 65 23.06 -3.23 8.69
N GLU A 66 23.86 -2.59 9.55
CA GLU A 66 23.41 -1.49 10.41
C GLU A 66 23.05 -0.24 9.58
N ALA A 67 23.74 0.00 8.46
CA ALA A 67 23.39 1.09 7.53
C ALA A 67 22.16 0.78 6.65
N ASN A 68 21.79 -0.49 6.47
CA ASN A 68 20.65 -0.93 5.67
C ASN A 68 19.87 -2.04 6.40
N PRO A 69 19.14 -1.72 7.48
CA PRO A 69 18.33 -2.71 8.16
C PRO A 69 17.29 -3.32 7.20
N PRO A 70 16.94 -4.60 7.34
CA PRO A 70 15.86 -5.22 6.58
C PRO A 70 14.58 -4.38 6.76
N ARG A 71 13.97 -3.98 5.64
CA ARG A 71 12.81 -3.05 5.59
C ARG A 71 11.58 -3.51 6.38
N GLU A 72 11.52 -4.79 6.74
CA GLU A 72 10.53 -5.37 7.66
C GLU A 72 10.57 -4.74 9.06
N ASN A 73 11.67 -4.09 9.45
CA ASN A 73 11.86 -3.47 10.76
C ASN A 73 11.65 -1.95 10.80
N ALA A 74 11.12 -1.29 9.76
CA ALA A 74 10.88 0.14 9.91
C ALA A 74 9.80 0.36 10.99
N PRO A 75 10.06 1.26 11.96
CA PRO A 75 9.20 1.44 13.10
C PRO A 75 7.84 1.98 12.65
N THR A 76 6.80 1.14 12.75
CA THR A 76 5.42 1.61 12.71
C THR A 76 5.04 2.03 14.13
N THR A 77 4.67 3.29 14.29
CA THR A 77 4.27 3.81 15.60
C THR A 77 3.01 3.09 16.08
N PRO A 78 2.98 2.46 17.28
CA PRO A 78 1.80 1.81 17.81
C PRO A 78 0.60 2.75 17.92
N ALA A 79 -0.62 2.24 17.75
CA ALA A 79 -1.85 3.03 17.82
C ALA A 79 -2.01 3.79 19.14
N ALA A 80 -1.46 3.25 20.24
CA ALA A 80 -1.48 3.87 21.56
C ALA A 80 -0.75 5.22 21.63
N GLU A 81 0.18 5.49 20.71
CA GLU A 81 0.99 6.72 20.71
C GLU A 81 0.39 7.82 19.82
N TRP A 82 -0.59 7.46 18.99
CA TRP A 82 -1.30 8.39 18.11
C TRP A 82 -2.06 9.43 18.93
N GLY A 83 -2.08 10.67 18.46
CA GLY A 83 -2.75 11.74 19.17
C GLY A 83 -2.94 12.96 18.30
N ILE A 84 -4.04 13.68 18.50
CA ILE A 84 -4.38 14.88 17.74
C ILE A 84 -3.24 15.90 17.86
N GLY A 85 -2.82 16.46 16.73
CA GLY A 85 -1.71 17.40 16.61
C GLY A 85 -0.33 16.74 16.48
N LYS A 86 -0.21 15.42 16.67
CA LYS A 86 1.04 14.70 16.48
C LYS A 86 1.22 14.27 15.02
N THR A 87 2.48 14.25 14.60
CA THR A 87 2.91 13.61 13.35
C THR A 87 3.72 12.37 13.71
N VAL A 88 3.31 11.20 13.22
CA VAL A 88 3.97 9.92 13.52
C VAL A 88 4.15 9.07 12.25
N PRO A 89 5.24 8.30 12.12
CA PRO A 89 5.42 7.38 11.01
C PRO A 89 4.46 6.20 11.14
N VAL A 90 3.70 5.94 10.08
CA VAL A 90 2.73 4.85 9.96
C VAL A 90 2.88 4.17 8.61
N ARG A 91 2.78 2.84 8.66
CA ARG A 91 2.90 1.97 7.50
C ARG A 91 1.55 1.43 7.08
N ILE A 92 1.20 1.64 5.82
CA ILE A 92 -0.15 1.41 5.27
C ILE A 92 -0.06 0.42 4.11
N THR A 93 -0.97 -0.56 4.08
CA THR A 93 -1.08 -1.49 2.95
C THR A 93 -2.12 -0.98 1.96
N LEU A 94 -1.75 -0.86 0.69
CA LEU A 94 -2.61 -0.33 -0.37
C LEU A 94 -2.65 -1.25 -1.61
N VAL A 95 -3.71 -1.08 -2.39
CA VAL A 95 -3.83 -1.51 -3.79
C VAL A 95 -4.24 -0.30 -4.61
N THR A 96 -3.79 -0.15 -5.86
CA THR A 96 -4.14 1.03 -6.67
C THR A 96 -5.64 1.18 -6.93
N ALA A 97 -6.43 0.10 -6.87
CA ALA A 97 -7.90 0.14 -6.91
C ALA A 97 -8.54 0.88 -5.73
N ASP A 98 -7.85 1.03 -4.60
CA ASP A 98 -8.37 1.66 -3.40
C ASP A 98 -8.72 3.13 -3.61
N VAL A 99 -8.06 3.80 -4.56
CA VAL A 99 -8.28 5.23 -4.88
C VAL A 99 -9.76 5.56 -5.11
N GLY A 100 -10.53 4.65 -5.72
CA GLY A 100 -11.94 4.85 -6.03
C GLY A 100 -12.91 3.90 -5.33
N SER A 101 -12.40 2.92 -4.57
CA SER A 101 -13.24 1.89 -3.94
C SER A 101 -13.46 2.09 -2.45
N LEU A 102 -12.58 2.83 -1.78
CA LEU A 102 -12.63 3.06 -0.34
C LEU A 102 -13.46 4.30 -0.03
N TRP A 103 -14.52 4.11 0.75
CA TRP A 103 -15.46 5.16 1.11
C TRP A 103 -15.75 5.15 2.62
N CYS A 104 -15.85 6.33 3.21
CA CYS A 104 -16.45 6.51 4.53
C CYS A 104 -17.71 7.37 4.45
N ALA A 105 -18.55 7.28 5.48
CA ALA A 105 -19.71 8.13 5.69
C ALA A 105 -19.66 8.73 7.11
N SER A 106 -19.66 10.05 7.21
CA SER A 106 -19.72 10.80 8.47
C SER A 106 -20.12 12.25 8.18
N GLU A 107 -20.92 12.86 9.05
CA GLU A 107 -21.30 14.28 8.96
C GLU A 107 -20.16 15.21 9.41
N GLU A 108 -19.14 14.67 10.07
CA GLU A 108 -18.02 15.43 10.61
C GLU A 108 -17.03 15.84 9.50
N SER A 109 -16.40 17.01 9.67
CA SER A 109 -15.30 17.47 8.82
C SER A 109 -14.11 17.90 9.66
N PHE A 110 -12.91 17.68 9.13
CA PHE A 110 -11.65 17.88 9.84
C PHE A 110 -10.71 18.71 8.99
N GLU A 111 -10.40 19.94 9.42
CA GLU A 111 -9.61 20.91 8.63
C GLU A 111 -10.12 21.06 7.17
N GLY A 112 -11.44 20.98 6.93
CA GLY A 112 -12.04 21.04 5.60
C GLY A 112 -11.98 19.73 4.80
N ARG A 113 -11.47 18.63 5.38
CA ARG A 113 -11.53 17.28 4.81
C ARG A 113 -12.80 16.59 5.29
N HIS A 114 -13.37 15.76 4.44
CA HIS A 114 -14.63 15.09 4.73
C HIS A 114 -14.69 13.71 4.10
N CYS A 115 -15.57 12.87 4.64
CA CYS A 115 -15.91 11.61 4.01
C CYS A 115 -16.59 11.85 2.64
N GLY A 116 -16.53 10.85 1.75
CA GLY A 116 -17.23 10.92 0.46
C GLY A 116 -18.75 10.98 0.59
N PHE A 117 -19.24 10.55 1.75
CA PHE A 117 -20.64 10.54 2.11
C PHE A 117 -20.80 11.24 3.45
N ASN A 118 -21.85 12.03 3.62
CA ASN A 118 -22.20 12.55 4.95
C ASN A 118 -23.06 11.56 5.74
N GLU A 119 -23.87 10.77 5.04
CA GLU A 119 -24.66 9.66 5.59
C GLU A 119 -24.57 8.46 4.65
N ILE A 120 -24.97 7.28 5.13
CA ILE A 120 -25.08 6.09 4.27
C ILE A 120 -25.93 6.44 3.03
N ASN A 121 -25.36 6.24 1.84
CA ASN A 121 -26.00 6.52 0.54
C ASN A 121 -26.31 7.99 0.26
N LYS A 122 -25.77 8.94 1.03
CA LYS A 122 -25.89 10.39 0.77
C LYS A 122 -24.50 10.97 0.56
N ALA A 123 -24.18 11.30 -0.69
CA ALA A 123 -22.88 11.87 -1.04
C ALA A 123 -22.68 13.23 -0.35
N TRP A 124 -21.43 13.54 0.00
CA TRP A 124 -21.12 14.84 0.59
C TRP A 124 -21.48 15.98 -0.40
N PRO A 125 -22.14 17.06 0.06
CA PRO A 125 -22.56 18.14 -0.82
C PRO A 125 -21.36 18.77 -1.53
N GLY A 126 -21.45 18.93 -2.86
CA GLY A 126 -20.40 19.59 -3.63
C GLY A 126 -19.23 18.70 -4.05
N LEU A 127 -19.34 17.37 -3.92
CA LEU A 127 -18.52 16.40 -4.67
C LEU A 127 -18.79 16.53 -6.18
N SER A 128 -18.37 17.63 -6.80
CA SER A 128 -18.25 17.69 -8.26
C SER A 128 -16.85 17.18 -8.62
N GLY A 129 -16.79 16.08 -9.36
CA GLY A 129 -15.57 15.31 -9.65
C GLY A 129 -14.50 16.00 -10.50
N ALA A 130 -14.46 17.33 -10.53
CA ALA A 130 -13.46 18.14 -11.21
C ALA A 130 -12.63 19.03 -10.26
N LEU A 131 -12.99 19.15 -8.97
CA LEU A 131 -12.28 20.03 -8.03
C LEU A 131 -11.16 19.33 -7.24
N ASP A 132 -11.09 18.00 -7.25
CA ASP A 132 -10.15 17.24 -6.43
C ASP A 132 -9.65 15.99 -7.16
N ASP A 133 -8.95 16.18 -8.27
CA ASP A 133 -8.39 15.11 -9.11
C ASP A 133 -7.49 14.13 -8.34
N ASN A 134 -7.01 14.52 -7.16
CA ASN A 134 -6.10 13.73 -6.32
C ASN A 134 -6.71 13.32 -4.96
N ASN A 135 -8.02 13.49 -4.75
CA ASN A 135 -8.71 13.14 -3.50
C ASN A 135 -8.05 13.74 -2.23
N ARG A 136 -7.53 14.97 -2.32
CA ARG A 136 -6.86 15.67 -1.22
C ARG A 136 -7.82 16.07 -0.09
N MET A 137 -9.05 16.40 -0.43
CA MET A 137 -10.09 16.81 0.53
C MET A 137 -10.90 15.61 1.02
N LEU A 138 -10.81 14.47 0.33
CA LEU A 138 -11.53 13.26 0.64
C LEU A 138 -10.82 12.44 1.72
N LEU A 139 -11.53 12.11 2.79
CA LEU A 139 -11.13 11.10 3.76
C LEU A 139 -11.52 9.72 3.25
N GLN A 140 -10.57 8.79 3.27
CA GLN A 140 -10.81 7.40 2.92
C GLN A 140 -10.34 6.47 4.06
N PRO A 141 -11.05 5.35 4.32
CA PRO A 141 -10.64 4.40 5.33
C PRO A 141 -9.47 3.56 4.85
N TYR A 142 -8.45 3.39 5.67
CA TYR A 142 -7.30 2.54 5.39
C TYR A 142 -6.98 1.64 6.58
N ARG A 143 -6.26 0.56 6.31
CA ARG A 143 -5.67 -0.28 7.35
C ARG A 143 -4.16 -0.16 7.35
N THR A 144 -3.60 -0.02 8.54
CA THR A 144 -2.15 -0.18 8.74
C THR A 144 -1.74 -1.62 8.48
N VAL A 145 -0.44 -1.87 8.35
CA VAL A 145 0.12 -3.24 8.34
C VAL A 145 -0.22 -4.05 9.60
N ASN A 146 -0.51 -3.37 10.71
CA ASN A 146 -0.91 -3.97 11.99
C ASN A 146 -2.42 -4.22 12.08
N GLY A 147 -3.19 -3.86 11.04
CA GLY A 147 -4.63 -4.05 10.98
C GLY A 147 -5.46 -2.91 11.60
N GLU A 148 -4.83 -1.91 12.20
CA GLU A 148 -5.49 -0.74 12.78
C GLU A 148 -6.18 0.10 11.70
N LEU A 149 -7.41 0.54 11.98
CA LEU A 149 -8.23 1.38 11.09
C LEU A 149 -7.95 2.86 11.33
N LEU A 150 -7.83 3.62 10.23
CA LEU A 150 -7.73 5.07 10.25
C LEU A 150 -8.37 5.70 9.01
N LEU A 151 -8.80 6.95 9.13
CA LEU A 151 -9.23 7.78 7.99
C LEU A 151 -8.08 8.69 7.57
N ILE A 152 -7.67 8.60 6.32
CA ILE A 152 -6.55 9.39 5.81
C ILE A 152 -7.02 10.26 4.64
N GLY A 153 -6.69 11.54 4.70
CA GLY A 153 -6.84 12.47 3.59
C GLY A 153 -5.53 12.72 2.85
N GLY A 154 -5.58 12.90 1.53
CA GLY A 154 -4.43 13.30 0.73
C GLY A 154 -3.39 12.23 0.43
N LEU A 155 -3.64 10.96 0.77
CA LEU A 155 -2.71 9.86 0.51
C LEU A 155 -2.37 9.71 -0.98
N TRP A 156 -3.37 9.84 -1.86
CA TRP A 156 -3.18 9.76 -3.32
C TRP A 156 -2.61 11.03 -3.94
N ALA A 157 -2.63 12.15 -3.21
CA ALA A 157 -2.00 13.40 -3.63
C ALA A 157 -0.49 13.40 -3.38
N GLU A 158 0.03 12.45 -2.60
CA GLU A 158 1.47 12.34 -2.32
C GLU A 158 2.22 11.86 -3.57
N PRO A 159 3.29 12.58 -4.01
CA PRO A 159 3.91 12.35 -5.32
C PRO A 159 4.34 10.91 -5.60
N ARG A 160 4.88 10.21 -4.59
CA ARG A 160 5.34 8.82 -4.74
C ARG A 160 4.17 7.84 -4.93
N VAL A 161 3.06 8.08 -4.25
CA VAL A 161 1.85 7.27 -4.34
C VAL A 161 1.14 7.56 -5.68
N ALA A 162 1.05 8.83 -6.06
CA ALA A 162 0.49 9.27 -7.33
C ALA A 162 1.25 8.67 -8.54
N MET A 163 2.59 8.63 -8.47
CA MET A 163 3.41 7.97 -9.50
C MET A 163 3.09 6.48 -9.63
N ARG A 164 2.94 5.78 -8.51
CA ARG A 164 2.54 4.36 -8.52
C ARG A 164 1.16 4.16 -9.16
N LEU A 165 0.21 5.05 -8.86
CA LEU A 165 -1.12 5.04 -9.47
C LEU A 165 -1.07 5.27 -10.99
N HIS A 166 -0.16 6.13 -11.46
CA HIS A 166 0.06 6.37 -12.89
C HIS A 166 0.68 5.16 -13.61
N GLU A 167 1.63 4.47 -12.96
CA GLU A 167 2.27 3.27 -13.50
C GLU A 167 1.32 2.05 -13.57
N GLU A 168 0.43 1.91 -12.58
CA GLU A 168 -0.51 0.79 -12.48
C GLU A 168 -1.96 1.29 -12.30
N PRO A 169 -2.58 1.84 -13.36
CA PRO A 169 -3.92 2.41 -13.28
C PRO A 169 -4.96 1.33 -12.99
N PRO A 170 -5.94 1.60 -12.10
CA PRO A 170 -6.86 0.59 -11.57
C PRO A 170 -7.84 0.05 -12.61
N HIS A 171 -8.06 0.75 -13.73
CA HIS A 171 -8.96 0.31 -14.79
C HIS A 171 -8.34 -0.73 -15.74
N SER A 172 -7.02 -0.95 -15.64
CA SER A 172 -6.30 -1.83 -16.57
C SER A 172 -6.38 -3.31 -16.20
N ARG A 173 -6.65 -3.63 -14.92
CA ARG A 173 -6.63 -4.99 -14.37
C ARG A 173 -7.68 -5.16 -13.28
N PRO A 174 -8.24 -6.37 -13.10
CA PRO A 174 -9.12 -6.63 -11.97
C PRO A 174 -8.34 -6.57 -10.64
N ARG A 175 -9.03 -6.20 -9.55
CA ARG A 175 -8.43 -5.89 -8.23
C ARG A 175 -7.58 -7.02 -7.66
N ASP A 176 -7.95 -8.27 -7.91
CA ASP A 176 -7.25 -9.49 -7.49
C ASP A 176 -5.88 -9.67 -8.18
N ARG A 177 -5.65 -8.98 -9.29
CA ARG A 177 -4.40 -9.01 -10.05
C ARG A 177 -3.55 -7.76 -9.87
N LEU A 178 -4.02 -6.78 -9.11
CA LEU A 178 -3.26 -5.59 -8.78
C LEU A 178 -2.29 -5.91 -7.65
N ALA A 179 -1.05 -5.45 -7.78
CA ALA A 179 -0.04 -5.69 -6.77
C ALA A 179 -0.35 -4.87 -5.51
N ARG A 180 -0.46 -5.56 -4.36
CA ARG A 180 -0.44 -4.90 -3.05
C ARG A 180 0.93 -4.29 -2.84
N PHE A 181 0.96 -3.07 -2.32
CA PHE A 181 2.19 -2.39 -1.95
C PHE A 181 2.03 -1.73 -0.59
N VAL A 182 3.17 -1.45 0.03
CA VAL A 182 3.23 -0.81 1.35
C VAL A 182 3.75 0.60 1.18
N VAL A 183 3.17 1.53 1.94
CA VAL A 183 3.59 2.92 1.97
C VAL A 183 3.93 3.32 3.39
N ASP A 184 5.11 3.88 3.57
CA ASP A 184 5.53 4.53 4.79
C ASP A 184 5.22 6.01 4.68
N CYS A 185 4.30 6.50 5.50
CA CYS A 185 3.90 7.90 5.52
C CYS A 185 4.09 8.49 6.91
N GLU A 186 4.44 9.76 6.97
CA GLU A 186 4.27 10.52 8.21
C GLU A 186 2.83 11.04 8.25
N LEU A 187 2.07 10.59 9.25
CA LEU A 187 0.68 10.95 9.38
C LEU A 187 0.51 12.01 10.45
N LYS A 188 -0.01 13.18 10.05
CA LYS A 188 -0.43 14.23 10.97
C LYS A 188 -1.87 13.96 11.42
N PHE A 189 -2.06 13.61 12.68
CA PHE A 189 -3.39 13.33 13.24
C PHE A 189 -4.13 14.64 13.54
N ILE A 190 -5.31 14.81 12.94
CA ILE A 190 -6.09 16.06 13.00
C ILE A 190 -7.38 15.92 13.81
N GLY A 191 -7.80 14.70 14.12
CA GLY A 191 -9.02 14.46 14.87
C GLY A 191 -9.33 12.98 15.04
N ALA A 192 -10.54 12.70 15.51
CA ALA A 192 -11.10 11.37 15.56
C ALA A 192 -12.59 11.43 15.21
N ALA A 193 -13.00 10.64 14.23
CA ALA A 193 -14.35 10.62 13.68
C ALA A 193 -15.26 9.71 14.49
N LYS A 194 -16.39 10.24 14.95
CA LYS A 194 -17.42 9.45 15.66
C LYS A 194 -18.50 8.99 14.69
N ASN A 195 -19.12 7.86 15.01
CA ASN A 195 -20.23 7.28 14.24
C ASN A 195 -19.95 7.12 12.74
N VAL A 196 -18.67 6.98 12.35
CA VAL A 196 -18.30 6.77 10.95
C VAL A 196 -18.78 5.40 10.49
N LYS A 197 -19.23 5.30 9.25
CA LYS A 197 -19.41 4.02 8.56
C LYS A 197 -18.37 3.89 7.47
N VAL A 198 -17.83 2.69 7.27
CA VAL A 198 -16.79 2.43 6.28
C VAL A 198 -17.27 1.43 5.25
N ARG A 199 -16.72 1.52 4.05
CA ARG A 199 -17.01 0.61 2.96
C ARG A 199 -15.73 0.40 2.14
N TRP A 200 -15.37 -0.87 1.95
CA TRP A 200 -14.11 -1.29 1.32
C TRP A 200 -14.22 -1.50 -0.20
N ASP A 201 -15.44 -1.49 -0.75
CA ASP A 201 -15.72 -1.63 -2.17
C ASP A 201 -16.98 -0.86 -2.56
N THR A 202 -17.06 -0.32 -3.78
CA THR A 202 -18.22 0.47 -4.23
C THR A 202 -19.53 -0.32 -4.21
N ALA A 203 -19.46 -1.62 -4.46
CA ALA A 203 -20.59 -2.57 -4.37
C ALA A 203 -20.71 -3.24 -2.97
N GLY A 204 -19.77 -2.97 -2.07
CA GLY A 204 -19.73 -3.55 -0.73
C GLY A 204 -20.81 -3.00 0.21
N GLN A 205 -21.02 -3.70 1.31
CA GLN A 205 -21.89 -3.23 2.39
C GLN A 205 -21.19 -2.15 3.22
N TRP A 206 -21.98 -1.25 3.80
CA TRP A 206 -21.53 -0.33 4.83
C TRP A 206 -21.35 -1.09 6.14
N LEU A 207 -20.19 -0.93 6.76
CA LEU A 207 -19.82 -1.58 7.99
C LEU A 207 -19.54 -0.54 9.07
N ASP A 208 -19.74 -0.96 10.32
CA ASP A 208 -19.15 -0.28 11.46
C ASP A 208 -17.62 -0.42 11.41
N PRO A 209 -16.88 0.59 11.90
CA PRO A 209 -15.44 0.52 11.99
C PRO A 209 -15.04 -0.62 12.92
N ASP A 210 -14.25 -1.56 12.42
CA ASP A 210 -13.71 -2.67 13.20
C ASP A 210 -12.70 -2.16 14.24
N GLY A 211 -12.72 -2.71 15.46
CA GLY A 211 -11.81 -2.32 16.56
C GLY A 211 -12.52 -1.62 17.73
N ASP A 212 -11.83 -1.46 18.87
CA ASP A 212 -12.37 -0.72 20.02
C ASP A 212 -12.25 0.79 19.81
N HIS A 213 -13.11 1.32 18.93
CA HIS A 213 -13.25 2.77 18.69
C HIS A 213 -14.32 3.40 19.59
N THR A 214 -14.87 2.63 20.55
CA THR A 214 -16.05 3.00 21.34
C THR A 214 -15.82 4.19 22.27
N LYS A 215 -14.55 4.49 22.61
CA LYS A 215 -14.17 5.57 23.54
C LYS A 215 -13.56 6.81 22.88
N GLY A 216 -13.15 6.72 21.62
CA GLY A 216 -12.35 7.77 20.97
C GLY A 216 -12.75 8.10 19.54
N GLY A 217 -13.55 7.27 18.86
CA GLY A 217 -13.77 7.38 17.42
C GLY A 217 -12.62 6.79 16.60
N VAL A 218 -12.76 6.83 15.27
CA VAL A 218 -11.72 6.39 14.32
C VAL A 218 -10.73 7.53 14.11
N PRO A 219 -9.41 7.33 14.31
CA PRO A 219 -8.42 8.37 14.11
C PRO A 219 -8.47 8.95 12.68
N VAL A 220 -8.36 10.27 12.58
CA VAL A 220 -8.32 11.01 11.31
C VAL A 220 -6.95 11.66 11.16
N ALA A 221 -6.30 11.42 10.03
CA ALA A 221 -4.97 11.94 9.74
C ALA A 221 -4.84 12.47 8.32
N LEU A 222 -3.81 13.29 8.11
CA LEU A 222 -3.36 13.73 6.80
C LEU A 222 -2.06 13.02 6.47
N ALA A 223 -1.95 12.51 5.24
CA ALA A 223 -0.72 11.95 4.74
C ALA A 223 0.28 13.07 4.43
N GLU A 224 1.50 12.93 4.95
CA GLU A 224 2.64 13.78 4.64
C GLU A 224 3.87 12.89 4.37
N ARG A 225 4.72 13.29 3.43
CA ARG A 225 6.05 12.69 3.22
C ARG A 225 6.02 11.16 3.01
N CYS A 226 5.20 10.68 2.08
CA CYS A 226 5.08 9.23 1.83
C CYS A 226 6.23 8.64 0.98
N LYS A 227 6.58 7.39 1.27
CA LYS A 227 7.53 6.54 0.53
C LYS A 227 6.87 5.21 0.18
N VAL A 228 6.98 4.78 -1.07
CA VAL A 228 6.49 3.47 -1.54
C VAL A 228 7.64 2.47 -1.46
N GLU A 229 7.39 1.30 -0.88
CA GLU A 229 8.38 0.20 -0.75
C GLU A 229 8.48 -0.71 -1.98
#